data_AF-A0A6M5J9V2-F1
#
_entry.id   AF-A0A6M5J9V2-F1
#
_cell.length_a   1.000
_cell.length_b   1.000
_cell.length_c   1.000
_cell.angle_alpha   90.00
_cell.angle_beta   90.00
_cell.angle_gamma   90.00
#
_symmetry.space_group_name_H-M   'P 1'
#
loop_
_entity.id
_entity.type
_entity.pdbx_description
1 polymer ?
#
loop_
_entity_poly.entity_id
_entity_poly.type
_entity_poly.pdbx_seq_one_letter_code
_entity_poly.pdbx_strand_id
1 'polypeptide(L)'
;MVAPLISESLSPASCPRLIVKIGSALLVDKAGHIRRDWLDTVVADIAARRDAGQQVAIVSSGAIALGARVLGLPKGGRASLEDAQAAAATGQIGLSSAWAQLLHERGLVAAQMLVTLDDLEDRRRYLNASATLDRLLALGVVPVINENDSVATTEIRFGDNDRLAARVGQAAGAQGVILLSDIDGLYTANPGVDPTATLVPEVRVVDARIRAMADGGSASGMGSGGMISKLEAARIAQGSGAHLAIVSGRVDHPLARFAETGRGTLFWGGVGRKGRKAWLAGRLTARGRIIVDAGAAKALRDGRSLLAAGATRVEGLFARGDVIEISDAEGLILGRGLAEYDAADAAKIVGRRNDAQADLLGYAPRSAMVHRDHLVLV
;
A
#
# COMPACT_ATOMS: atom_id res chain seq x y z
N MET A 1 -14.36 -27.46 -2.44
CA MET A 1 -14.74 -26.55 -1.33
C MET A 1 -13.68 -25.45 -1.07
N VAL A 2 -12.97 -24.94 -2.09
CA VAL A 2 -11.85 -23.97 -1.91
C VAL A 2 -12.31 -22.50 -2.01
N ALA A 3 -13.35 -22.22 -2.80
CA ALA A 3 -13.85 -20.86 -3.06
C ALA A 3 -14.30 -20.06 -1.81
N PRO A 4 -15.00 -20.64 -0.80
CA PRO A 4 -15.44 -19.88 0.38
C PRO A 4 -14.26 -19.36 1.22
N LEU A 5 -13.21 -20.17 1.38
CA LEU A 5 -12.02 -19.81 2.16
C LEU A 5 -11.21 -18.69 1.50
N ILE A 6 -11.26 -18.59 0.16
CA ILE A 6 -10.54 -17.56 -0.58
C ILE A 6 -11.20 -16.20 -0.36
N SER A 7 -12.51 -16.09 -0.57
CA SER A 7 -13.21 -14.81 -0.44
C SER A 7 -13.34 -14.34 1.01
N GLU A 8 -13.51 -15.25 1.97
CA GLU A 8 -13.56 -14.92 3.39
C GLU A 8 -12.27 -14.27 3.91
N SER A 9 -11.11 -14.62 3.35
CA SER A 9 -9.80 -14.07 3.77
C SER A 9 -9.67 -12.55 3.53
N LEU A 10 -10.43 -12.01 2.58
CA LEU A 10 -10.45 -10.59 2.20
C LEU A 10 -11.80 -9.92 2.50
N SER A 11 -12.64 -10.58 3.30
CA SER A 11 -13.90 -10.03 3.81
C SER A 11 -13.66 -8.89 4.81
N PRO A 12 -14.65 -8.01 5.04
CA PRO A 12 -14.56 -6.96 6.07
C PRO A 12 -14.14 -7.46 7.46
N ALA A 13 -14.63 -8.64 7.87
CA ALA A 13 -14.34 -9.22 9.18
C ALA A 13 -12.88 -9.69 9.34
N SER A 14 -12.32 -10.33 8.30
CA SER A 14 -10.97 -10.90 8.33
C SER A 14 -9.89 -9.92 7.87
N CYS A 15 -10.27 -8.92 7.07
CA CYS A 15 -9.39 -7.96 6.45
C CYS A 15 -9.87 -6.52 6.75
N PRO A 16 -9.62 -5.98 7.95
CA PRO A 16 -10.09 -4.64 8.32
C PRO A 16 -9.59 -3.53 7.40
N ARG A 17 -8.39 -3.66 6.82
CA ARG A 17 -7.81 -2.71 5.85
C ARG A 17 -7.49 -3.39 4.54
N LEU A 18 -8.09 -2.87 3.46
CA LEU A 18 -7.97 -3.39 2.11
C LEU A 18 -7.45 -2.33 1.14
N ILE A 19 -6.45 -2.70 0.33
CA ILE A 19 -6.03 -1.92 -0.84
C ILE A 19 -6.68 -2.51 -2.09
N VAL A 20 -7.29 -1.67 -2.91
CA VAL A 20 -7.84 -2.07 -4.21
C VAL A 20 -7.08 -1.35 -5.32
N LYS A 21 -6.38 -2.11 -6.15
CA LYS A 21 -5.67 -1.57 -7.31
C LYS A 21 -6.51 -1.70 -8.56
N ILE A 22 -6.60 -0.63 -9.33
CA ILE A 22 -7.28 -0.58 -10.62
C ILE A 22 -6.30 -0.22 -11.73
N GLY A 23 -6.12 -1.12 -12.69
CA GLY A 23 -5.27 -0.89 -13.87
C GLY A 23 -5.93 0.03 -14.91
N SER A 24 -5.11 0.71 -15.71
CA SER A 24 -5.58 1.66 -16.72
C SER A 24 -6.50 1.02 -17.77
N ALA A 25 -6.25 -0.24 -18.14
CA ALA A 25 -7.06 -0.98 -19.11
C ALA A 25 -8.50 -1.27 -18.63
N LEU A 26 -8.75 -1.21 -17.32
CA LEU A 26 -10.10 -1.35 -16.77
C LEU A 26 -10.80 0.00 -16.66
N LEU A 27 -10.06 1.06 -16.36
CA LEU A 27 -10.61 2.36 -16.03
C LEU A 27 -10.83 3.25 -17.25
N VAL A 28 -9.95 3.15 -18.25
CA VAL A 28 -9.95 4.01 -19.45
C VAL A 28 -10.26 3.15 -20.66
N ASP A 29 -11.27 3.54 -21.43
CA ASP A 29 -11.65 2.86 -22.65
C ASP A 29 -10.66 3.13 -23.81
N LYS A 30 -10.86 2.47 -24.95
CA LYS A 30 -10.04 2.68 -26.15
C LYS A 30 -10.16 4.11 -26.72
N ALA A 31 -11.26 4.81 -26.41
CA ALA A 31 -11.47 6.20 -26.78
C ALA A 31 -10.81 7.19 -25.80
N GLY A 32 -10.13 6.72 -24.76
CA GLY A 32 -9.47 7.58 -23.78
C GLY A 32 -10.43 8.22 -22.78
N HIS A 33 -11.65 7.70 -22.63
CA HIS A 33 -12.62 8.15 -21.64
C HIS A 33 -12.65 7.22 -20.43
N ILE A 34 -13.02 7.77 -19.28
CA ILE A 34 -13.26 6.97 -18.07
C ILE A 34 -14.51 6.11 -18.31
N ARG A 35 -14.41 4.81 -18.04
CA ARG A 35 -15.55 3.87 -18.02
C ARG A 35 -16.41 4.14 -16.79
N ARG A 36 -17.17 5.23 -16.82
CA ARG A 36 -17.90 5.79 -15.67
C ARG A 36 -18.91 4.80 -15.08
N ASP A 37 -19.70 4.13 -15.90
CA ASP A 37 -20.72 3.17 -15.44
C ASP A 37 -20.07 2.01 -14.69
N TRP A 38 -18.99 1.45 -15.24
CA TRP A 38 -18.22 0.41 -14.58
C TRP A 38 -17.60 0.91 -13.26
N LEU A 39 -17.02 2.11 -13.27
CA LEU A 39 -16.42 2.71 -12.09
C LEU A 39 -17.45 2.95 -10.98
N ASP A 40 -18.68 3.35 -11.31
CA ASP A 40 -19.77 3.49 -10.34
C ASP A 40 -20.07 2.14 -9.65
N THR A 41 -20.05 1.02 -10.38
CA THR A 41 -20.23 -0.31 -9.76
C THR A 41 -19.11 -0.66 -8.77
N VAL A 42 -17.88 -0.26 -9.07
CA VAL A 42 -16.75 -0.44 -8.15
C VAL A 42 -16.89 0.45 -6.92
N VAL A 43 -17.33 1.69 -7.09
CA VAL A 43 -17.58 2.62 -5.98
C VAL A 43 -18.72 2.11 -5.10
N ALA A 44 -19.77 1.53 -5.67
CA ALA A 44 -20.86 0.88 -4.93
C ALA A 44 -20.34 -0.30 -4.09
N ASP A 45 -19.47 -1.14 -4.64
CA ASP A 45 -18.82 -2.22 -3.88
C ASP A 45 -17.96 -1.68 -2.72
N ILE A 46 -17.23 -0.59 -2.96
CA ILE A 46 -16.41 0.07 -1.92
C ILE A 46 -17.33 0.61 -0.82
N ALA A 47 -18.43 1.27 -1.16
CA ALA A 47 -19.41 1.76 -0.20
C ALA A 47 -19.98 0.63 0.68
N ALA A 48 -20.40 -0.48 0.06
CA ALA A 48 -20.90 -1.64 0.81
C ALA A 48 -19.85 -2.21 1.79
N ARG A 49 -18.57 -2.25 1.38
CA ARG A 49 -17.47 -2.68 2.27
C ARG A 49 -17.21 -1.68 3.39
N ARG A 50 -17.29 -0.38 3.10
CA ARG A 50 -17.16 0.69 4.10
C ARG A 50 -18.27 0.62 5.15
N ASP A 51 -19.50 0.38 4.72
CA ASP A 51 -20.67 0.21 5.61
C ASP A 51 -20.52 -1.03 6.49
N ALA A 52 -19.88 -2.08 5.99
CA ALA A 52 -19.49 -3.26 6.75
C ALA A 52 -18.26 -3.07 7.67
N GLY A 53 -17.75 -1.84 7.79
CA GLY A 53 -16.64 -1.49 8.70
C GLY A 53 -15.23 -1.71 8.14
N GLN A 54 -15.08 -2.10 6.87
CA GLN A 54 -13.78 -2.23 6.23
C GLN A 54 -13.22 -0.85 5.86
N GLN A 55 -11.95 -0.59 6.15
CA GLN A 55 -11.23 0.58 5.66
C GLN A 55 -10.63 0.26 4.28
N VAL A 56 -10.92 1.08 3.27
CA VAL A 56 -10.51 0.84 1.88
C VAL A 56 -9.67 2.00 1.37
N ALA A 57 -8.54 1.69 0.72
CA ALA A 57 -7.77 2.64 -0.07
C ALA A 57 -7.63 2.14 -1.52
N ILE A 58 -7.59 3.07 -2.46
CA ILE A 58 -7.57 2.78 -3.89
C ILE A 58 -6.20 3.14 -4.46
N VAL A 59 -5.61 2.26 -5.26
CA VAL A 59 -4.47 2.59 -6.13
C VAL A 59 -4.95 2.62 -7.57
N SER A 60 -5.09 3.80 -8.15
CA SER A 60 -5.72 3.97 -9.46
C SER A 60 -4.68 4.35 -10.51
N SER A 61 -4.58 3.57 -11.59
CA SER A 61 -3.86 3.98 -12.80
C SER A 61 -4.76 4.83 -13.72
N GLY A 62 -4.23 5.27 -14.87
CA GLY A 62 -5.03 5.83 -15.97
C GLY A 62 -4.76 7.29 -16.31
N ALA A 63 -4.05 8.03 -15.44
CA ALA A 63 -3.75 9.46 -15.64
C ALA A 63 -3.08 9.74 -17.00
N ILE A 64 -1.99 9.03 -17.34
CA ILE A 64 -1.32 9.20 -18.64
C ILE A 64 -2.28 8.99 -19.81
N ALA A 65 -3.09 7.93 -19.80
CA ALA A 65 -4.00 7.63 -20.90
C ALA A 65 -5.07 8.71 -21.09
N LEU A 66 -5.61 9.23 -19.97
CA LEU A 66 -6.59 10.32 -19.97
C LEU A 66 -5.98 11.62 -20.49
N GLY A 67 -4.85 12.04 -19.93
CA GLY A 67 -4.23 13.30 -20.31
C GLY A 67 -3.66 13.28 -21.72
N ALA A 68 -3.14 12.15 -22.18
CA ALA A 68 -2.68 12.00 -23.56
C ALA A 68 -3.81 12.29 -24.57
N ARG A 69 -5.02 11.84 -24.28
CA ARG A 69 -6.19 12.12 -25.12
C ARG A 69 -6.54 13.60 -25.09
N VAL A 70 -6.58 14.21 -23.90
CA VAL A 70 -6.87 15.64 -23.73
C VAL A 70 -5.86 16.52 -24.49
N LEU A 71 -4.58 16.14 -24.45
CA LEU A 71 -3.48 16.87 -25.08
C LEU A 71 -3.24 16.50 -26.55
N GLY A 72 -3.92 15.49 -27.09
CA GLY A 72 -3.69 15.01 -28.45
C GLY A 72 -2.31 14.36 -28.67
N LEU A 73 -1.68 13.82 -27.62
CA LEU A 73 -0.34 13.26 -27.69
C LEU A 73 -0.33 11.87 -28.36
N PRO A 74 0.67 11.58 -29.23
CA PRO A 74 0.77 10.31 -29.91
C PRO A 74 1.10 9.15 -28.95
N LYS A 75 0.88 7.91 -29.40
CA LYS A 75 1.20 6.67 -28.65
C LYS A 75 0.60 6.63 -27.24
N GLY A 76 -0.54 7.30 -27.03
CA GLY A 76 -1.20 7.39 -25.73
C GLY A 76 -0.34 8.12 -24.68
N GLY A 77 0.40 9.15 -25.10
CA GLY A 77 1.24 10.00 -24.23
C GLY A 77 2.54 9.36 -23.80
N ARG A 78 2.98 8.27 -24.44
CA ARG A 78 4.24 7.57 -24.09
C ARG A 78 5.26 7.62 -25.23
N ALA A 79 5.20 8.65 -26.06
CA ALA A 79 6.19 8.82 -27.13
C ALA A 79 7.55 9.31 -26.60
N SER A 80 7.55 10.09 -25.50
CA SER A 80 8.74 10.45 -24.72
C SER A 80 8.43 10.47 -23.21
N LEU A 81 9.46 10.72 -22.39
CA LEU A 81 9.29 10.93 -20.95
C LEU A 81 8.44 12.17 -20.67
N GLU A 82 8.74 13.26 -21.37
CA GLU A 82 8.08 14.56 -21.21
C GLU A 82 6.61 14.48 -21.59
N ASP A 83 6.29 13.77 -22.68
CA ASP A 83 4.92 13.48 -23.07
C ASP A 83 4.17 12.71 -21.97
N ALA A 84 4.82 11.72 -21.36
CA ALA A 84 4.21 10.91 -20.31
C ALA A 84 3.97 11.72 -19.04
N GLN A 85 4.92 12.56 -18.64
CA GLN A 85 4.81 13.45 -17.49
C GLN A 85 3.72 14.51 -17.70
N ALA A 86 3.67 15.13 -18.89
CA ALA A 86 2.66 16.12 -19.25
C ALA A 86 1.25 15.50 -19.32
N ALA A 87 1.14 14.32 -19.92
CA ALA A 87 -0.09 13.53 -19.95
C ALA A 87 -0.52 13.13 -18.54
N ALA A 88 0.38 12.66 -17.68
CA ALA A 88 0.05 12.31 -16.30
C ALA A 88 -0.45 13.53 -15.53
N ALA A 89 0.25 14.66 -15.58
CA ALA A 89 -0.14 15.89 -14.88
C ALA A 89 -1.55 16.34 -15.29
N THR A 90 -1.82 16.32 -16.59
CA THR A 90 -3.12 16.72 -17.15
C THR A 90 -4.22 15.73 -16.78
N GLY A 91 -3.99 14.43 -16.98
CA GLY A 91 -5.00 13.40 -16.77
C GLY A 91 -5.28 13.10 -15.30
N GLN A 92 -4.33 13.37 -14.40
CA GLN A 92 -4.51 13.19 -12.95
C GLN A 92 -5.65 14.08 -12.41
N ILE A 93 -5.85 15.28 -12.97
CA ILE A 93 -6.97 16.16 -12.61
C ILE A 93 -8.31 15.47 -12.93
N GLY A 94 -8.47 15.00 -14.16
CA GLY A 94 -9.70 14.32 -14.61
C GLY A 94 -9.95 13.02 -13.84
N LEU A 95 -8.90 12.23 -13.61
CA LEU A 95 -8.97 11.01 -12.81
C LEU A 95 -9.46 11.27 -11.39
N SER A 96 -8.90 12.30 -10.74
CA SER A 96 -9.22 12.63 -9.35
C SER A 96 -10.61 13.22 -9.21
N SER A 97 -11.02 14.04 -10.20
CA SER A 97 -12.37 14.58 -10.26
C SER A 97 -13.42 13.47 -10.38
N ALA A 98 -13.21 12.48 -11.25
CA ALA A 98 -14.13 11.35 -11.40
C ALA A 98 -14.25 10.52 -10.12
N TRP A 99 -13.12 10.19 -9.48
CA TRP A 99 -13.14 9.48 -8.20
C TRP A 99 -13.85 10.27 -7.10
N ALA A 100 -13.50 11.55 -6.94
CA ALA A 100 -14.09 12.40 -5.90
C ALA A 100 -15.60 12.54 -6.10
N GLN A 101 -16.06 12.72 -7.34
CA GLN A 101 -17.48 12.82 -7.67
C GLN A 101 -18.23 11.53 -7.32
N LEU A 102 -17.78 10.38 -7.83
CA LEU A 102 -18.51 9.12 -7.65
C LEU A 102 -18.50 8.67 -6.18
N LEU A 103 -17.37 8.83 -5.47
CA LEU A 103 -17.32 8.56 -4.03
C LEU A 103 -18.29 9.48 -3.26
N HIS A 104 -18.34 10.76 -3.61
CA HIS A 104 -19.26 11.73 -2.98
C HIS A 104 -20.73 11.36 -3.21
N GLU A 105 -21.10 10.91 -4.41
CA GLU A 105 -22.45 10.43 -4.74
C GLU A 105 -22.87 9.23 -3.86
N ARG A 106 -21.91 8.49 -3.28
CA ARG A 106 -22.14 7.42 -2.28
C ARG A 106 -21.91 7.85 -0.83
N GLY A 107 -21.80 9.15 -0.55
CA GLY A 107 -21.57 9.69 0.80
C GLY A 107 -20.15 9.47 1.35
N LEU A 108 -19.20 9.10 0.49
CA LEU A 108 -17.80 8.88 0.85
C LEU A 108 -16.94 10.08 0.49
N VAL A 109 -15.93 10.37 1.31
CA VAL A 109 -14.96 11.42 1.03
C VAL A 109 -13.72 10.80 0.40
N ALA A 110 -13.27 11.37 -0.73
CA ALA A 110 -12.00 11.02 -1.36
C ALA A 110 -10.86 11.90 -0.84
N ALA A 111 -9.66 11.36 -0.72
CA ALA A 111 -8.44 12.15 -0.57
C ALA A 111 -7.39 11.70 -1.57
N GLN A 112 -6.86 12.64 -2.36
CA GLN A 112 -5.78 12.35 -3.29
C GLN A 112 -4.46 12.20 -2.53
N MET A 113 -3.67 11.21 -2.94
CA MET A 113 -2.28 11.07 -2.52
C MET A 113 -1.43 10.67 -3.71
N LEU A 114 -0.36 11.43 -3.97
CA LEU A 114 0.62 11.11 -5.00
C LEU A 114 1.92 10.70 -4.31
N VAL A 115 2.46 9.57 -4.70
CA VAL A 115 3.70 9.00 -4.15
C VAL A 115 4.53 8.41 -5.26
N THR A 116 5.83 8.34 -5.08
CA THR A 116 6.71 7.50 -5.90
C THR A 116 7.01 6.19 -5.18
N LEU A 117 7.42 5.14 -5.90
CA LEU A 117 7.98 3.94 -5.28
C LEU A 117 9.16 4.28 -4.35
N ASP A 118 10.01 5.25 -4.74
CA ASP A 118 11.15 5.71 -3.93
C ASP A 118 10.72 6.39 -2.61
N ASP A 119 9.54 7.01 -2.57
CA ASP A 119 8.97 7.54 -1.33
C ASP A 119 8.59 6.42 -0.36
N LEU A 120 8.22 5.25 -0.87
CA LEU A 120 7.83 4.09 -0.07
C LEU A 120 9.00 3.14 0.24
N GLU A 121 10.15 3.31 -0.42
CA GLU A 121 11.38 2.56 -0.14
C GLU A 121 12.36 3.33 0.75
N ASP A 122 12.32 4.67 0.72
CA ASP A 122 13.02 5.51 1.69
C ASP A 122 12.29 5.53 3.05
N ARG A 123 13.01 5.27 4.14
CA ARG A 123 12.41 5.16 5.48
C ARG A 123 11.74 6.44 5.96
N ARG A 124 12.37 7.60 5.73
CA ARG A 124 11.83 8.87 6.26
C ARG A 124 10.56 9.26 5.52
N ARG A 125 10.57 9.13 4.19
CA ARG A 125 9.40 9.40 3.34
C ARG A 125 8.30 8.37 3.57
N TYR A 126 8.67 7.10 3.77
CA TYR A 126 7.73 6.04 4.15
C TYR A 126 6.96 6.38 5.42
N LEU A 127 7.64 6.87 6.47
CA LEU A 127 6.97 7.25 7.73
C LEU A 127 5.93 8.37 7.51
N ASN A 128 6.23 9.34 6.64
CA ASN A 128 5.25 10.38 6.29
C ASN A 128 4.04 9.82 5.54
N ALA A 129 4.29 8.97 4.54
CA ALA A 129 3.23 8.36 3.75
C ALA A 129 2.32 7.46 4.61
N SER A 130 2.93 6.62 5.46
CA SER A 130 2.24 5.73 6.38
C SER A 130 1.37 6.51 7.37
N ALA A 131 1.91 7.55 8.03
CA ALA A 131 1.16 8.36 8.98
C ALA A 131 -0.02 9.10 8.33
N THR A 132 0.16 9.60 7.10
CA THR A 132 -0.92 10.26 6.35
C THR A 132 -2.02 9.26 5.99
N LEU A 133 -1.66 8.09 5.46
CA LEU A 133 -2.61 7.03 5.13
C LEU A 133 -3.40 6.57 6.35
N ASP A 134 -2.72 6.29 7.47
CA ASP A 134 -3.36 5.86 8.71
C ASP A 134 -4.36 6.91 9.22
N ARG A 135 -3.98 8.20 9.17
CA ARG A 135 -4.88 9.28 9.57
C ARG A 135 -6.10 9.42 8.67
N LEU A 136 -5.93 9.36 7.34
CA LEU A 136 -7.03 9.43 6.39
C LEU A 136 -8.02 8.27 6.59
N LEU A 137 -7.51 7.04 6.71
CA LEU A 137 -8.34 5.86 6.95
C LEU A 137 -9.07 5.94 8.30
N ALA A 138 -8.41 6.43 9.35
CA ALA A 138 -9.03 6.63 10.67
C ALA A 138 -10.12 7.70 10.66
N LEU A 139 -10.04 8.69 9.76
CA LEU A 139 -11.08 9.70 9.54
C LEU A 139 -12.25 9.18 8.67
N GLY A 140 -12.20 7.92 8.22
CA GLY A 140 -13.22 7.36 7.35
C GLY A 140 -13.16 7.90 5.91
N VAL A 141 -12.05 8.51 5.50
CA VAL A 141 -11.81 8.92 4.11
C VAL A 141 -11.40 7.70 3.29
N VAL A 142 -11.69 7.69 1.98
CA VAL A 142 -11.15 6.72 1.02
C VAL A 142 -9.96 7.38 0.30
N PRO A 143 -8.71 7.03 0.64
CA PRO A 143 -7.55 7.53 -0.10
C PRO A 143 -7.56 7.01 -1.54
N VAL A 144 -7.30 7.89 -2.50
CA VAL A 144 -7.11 7.58 -3.91
C VAL A 144 -5.65 7.90 -4.24
N ILE A 145 -4.84 6.84 -4.30
CA ILE A 145 -3.41 6.88 -4.51
C ILE A 145 -3.10 6.67 -6.00
N ASN A 146 -2.16 7.45 -6.53
CA ASN A 146 -1.51 7.15 -7.81
C ASN A 146 0.00 7.44 -7.70
N GLU A 147 0.76 6.91 -8.66
CA GLU A 147 2.17 7.27 -8.83
C GLU A 147 2.26 8.78 -9.15
N ASN A 148 3.25 9.48 -8.56
CA ASN A 148 3.56 10.85 -8.93
C ASN A 148 4.37 10.89 -10.24
N ASP A 149 3.73 10.46 -11.33
CA ASP A 149 4.35 10.31 -12.65
C ASP A 149 5.01 11.60 -13.15
N SER A 150 4.53 12.78 -12.74
CA SER A 150 5.06 14.09 -13.14
C SER A 150 6.49 14.38 -12.65
N VAL A 151 6.95 13.66 -11.62
CA VAL A 151 8.31 13.79 -11.06
C VAL A 151 9.08 12.47 -11.11
N ALA A 152 8.50 11.43 -11.72
CA ALA A 152 9.15 10.14 -11.88
C ALA A 152 10.19 10.17 -13.01
N THR A 153 11.32 9.48 -12.82
CA THR A 153 12.41 9.38 -13.80
C THR A 153 12.27 8.12 -14.68
N THR A 154 13.01 8.06 -15.79
CA THR A 154 13.04 6.92 -16.73
C THR A 154 13.44 5.58 -16.12
N GLU A 155 14.20 5.59 -15.03
CA GLU A 155 14.64 4.40 -14.29
C GLU A 155 13.47 3.70 -13.58
N ILE A 156 12.42 4.47 -13.28
CA ILE A 156 11.15 3.99 -12.76
C ILE A 156 10.27 3.67 -13.97
N ARG A 157 10.04 2.39 -14.25
CA ARG A 157 9.08 2.01 -15.30
C ARG A 157 7.72 2.61 -14.98
N PHE A 158 7.24 3.53 -15.83
CA PHE A 158 5.90 4.12 -15.69
C PHE A 158 4.82 3.06 -15.49
N GLY A 159 4.04 3.22 -14.42
CA GLY A 159 2.79 2.50 -14.24
C GLY A 159 2.91 1.07 -13.70
N ASP A 160 3.94 0.74 -12.91
CA ASP A 160 3.91 -0.47 -12.07
C ASP A 160 3.08 -0.25 -10.79
N ASN A 161 1.82 0.14 -10.98
CA ASN A 161 0.89 0.36 -9.87
C ASN A 161 0.57 -0.94 -9.11
N ASP A 162 0.94 -2.11 -9.65
CA ASP A 162 0.81 -3.39 -8.93
C ASP A 162 1.80 -3.41 -7.75
N ARG A 163 3.09 -3.10 -7.99
CA ARG A 163 4.09 -2.95 -6.90
C ARG A 163 3.74 -1.79 -5.99
N LEU A 164 3.29 -0.66 -6.55
CA LEU A 164 2.85 0.49 -5.75
C LEU A 164 1.74 0.09 -4.78
N ALA A 165 0.73 -0.66 -5.24
CA ALA A 165 -0.37 -1.11 -4.39
C ALA A 165 0.09 -2.02 -3.24
N ALA A 166 1.03 -2.92 -3.50
CA ALA A 166 1.60 -3.75 -2.45
C ALA A 166 2.41 -2.93 -1.42
N ARG A 167 3.16 -1.92 -1.86
CA ARG A 167 3.90 -1.00 -0.98
C ARG A 167 2.98 -0.07 -0.18
N VAL A 168 1.92 0.44 -0.80
CA VAL A 168 0.87 1.19 -0.12
C VAL A 168 0.18 0.31 0.92
N GLY A 169 -0.09 -0.96 0.60
CA GLY A 169 -0.61 -1.93 1.56
C GLY A 169 0.31 -2.13 2.76
N GLN A 170 1.61 -2.23 2.53
CA GLN A 170 2.61 -2.26 3.60
C GLN A 170 2.56 -0.99 4.46
N ALA A 171 2.56 0.19 3.83
CA ALA A 171 2.53 1.49 4.51
C ALA A 171 1.26 1.73 5.32
N ALA A 172 0.11 1.26 4.82
CA ALA A 172 -1.18 1.35 5.49
C ALA A 172 -1.39 0.27 6.58
N GLY A 173 -0.48 -0.71 6.68
CA GLY A 173 -0.68 -1.88 7.53
C GLY A 173 -1.91 -2.70 7.12
N ALA A 174 -2.15 -2.81 5.81
CA ALA A 174 -3.30 -3.53 5.25
C ALA A 174 -3.15 -5.05 5.44
N GLN A 175 -4.28 -5.74 5.63
CA GLN A 175 -4.33 -7.20 5.70
C GLN A 175 -4.51 -7.81 4.30
N GLY A 176 -4.96 -7.01 3.34
CA GLY A 176 -5.29 -7.46 2.00
C GLY A 176 -5.00 -6.44 0.90
N VAL A 177 -4.64 -6.97 -0.26
CA VAL A 177 -4.53 -6.22 -1.51
C VAL A 177 -5.31 -6.96 -2.59
N ILE A 178 -6.22 -6.30 -3.29
CA ILE A 178 -6.90 -6.85 -4.48
C ILE A 178 -6.38 -6.11 -5.70
N LEU A 179 -5.78 -6.84 -6.62
CA LEU A 179 -5.41 -6.36 -7.94
C LEU A 179 -6.55 -6.67 -8.91
N LEU A 180 -7.37 -5.67 -9.23
CA LEU A 180 -8.35 -5.78 -10.32
C LEU A 180 -7.61 -5.70 -11.65
N SER A 181 -7.67 -6.78 -12.43
CA SER A 181 -6.98 -6.93 -13.71
C SER A 181 -7.92 -7.27 -14.85
N ASP A 182 -7.43 -7.09 -16.07
CA ASP A 182 -8.02 -7.59 -17.30
C ASP A 182 -7.91 -9.12 -17.49
N ILE A 183 -7.19 -9.81 -16.59
CA ILE A 183 -7.12 -11.26 -16.48
C ILE A 183 -7.80 -11.71 -15.18
N ASP A 184 -8.27 -12.95 -15.12
CA ASP A 184 -8.97 -13.48 -13.96
C ASP A 184 -8.05 -14.16 -12.92
N GLY A 185 -6.74 -14.24 -13.17
CA GLY A 185 -5.74 -14.67 -12.19
C GLY A 185 -4.46 -15.21 -12.84
N LEU A 186 -3.66 -15.93 -12.05
CA LEU A 186 -2.50 -16.68 -12.50
C LEU A 186 -2.96 -18.02 -13.09
N TYR A 187 -2.41 -18.39 -14.24
CA TYR A 187 -2.66 -19.69 -14.87
C TYR A 187 -1.39 -20.55 -14.86
N THR A 188 -1.56 -21.86 -14.97
CA THR A 188 -0.44 -22.81 -15.08
C THR A 188 0.41 -22.60 -16.34
N ALA A 189 -0.17 -22.04 -17.39
CA ALA A 189 0.45 -21.62 -18.65
C ALA A 189 -0.37 -20.46 -19.25
N ASN A 190 0.06 -19.86 -20.37
CA ASN A 190 -0.71 -18.80 -21.03
C ASN A 190 -2.01 -19.38 -21.64
N PRO A 191 -3.21 -19.03 -21.15
CA PRO A 191 -4.46 -19.62 -21.63
C PRO A 191 -4.84 -19.20 -23.05
N GLY A 192 -4.22 -18.15 -23.60
CA GLY A 192 -4.38 -17.77 -25.01
C GLY A 192 -3.57 -18.65 -25.98
N VAL A 193 -2.64 -19.45 -25.46
CA VAL A 193 -1.73 -20.31 -26.26
C VAL A 193 -1.95 -21.78 -25.93
N ASP A 194 -2.06 -22.10 -24.63
CA ASP A 194 -2.25 -23.46 -24.14
C ASP A 194 -3.71 -23.63 -23.65
N PRO A 195 -4.55 -24.39 -24.37
CA PRO A 195 -5.94 -24.63 -23.98
C PRO A 195 -6.07 -25.51 -22.73
N THR A 196 -5.00 -26.17 -22.29
CA THR A 196 -4.97 -26.96 -21.05
C THR A 196 -4.62 -26.12 -19.82
N ALA A 197 -4.30 -24.83 -20.02
CA ALA A 197 -4.00 -23.92 -18.93
C ALA A 197 -5.18 -23.81 -17.96
N THR A 198 -4.91 -24.01 -16.68
CA THR A 198 -5.92 -23.91 -15.62
C THR A 198 -5.57 -22.77 -14.68
N LEU A 199 -6.63 -22.12 -14.14
CA LEU A 199 -6.48 -21.06 -13.15
C LEU A 199 -5.90 -21.66 -11.86
N VAL A 200 -4.85 -21.02 -11.35
CA VAL A 200 -4.26 -21.35 -10.05
C VAL A 200 -5.09 -20.66 -8.97
N PRO A 201 -5.83 -21.38 -8.13
CA PRO A 201 -6.73 -20.76 -7.16
C PRO A 201 -5.98 -20.15 -5.96
N GLU A 202 -4.88 -20.78 -5.53
CA GLU A 202 -4.10 -20.33 -4.39
C GLU A 202 -2.59 -20.51 -4.59
N VAL A 203 -1.83 -19.59 -3.98
CA VAL A 203 -0.37 -19.59 -3.94
C VAL A 203 0.08 -19.26 -2.52
N ARG A 204 0.81 -20.17 -1.87
CA ARG A 204 1.35 -19.95 -0.52
C ARG A 204 2.71 -19.28 -0.52
N VAL A 205 3.52 -19.52 -1.55
CA VAL A 205 4.87 -18.96 -1.71
C VAL A 205 5.11 -18.68 -3.19
N VAL A 206 5.58 -17.48 -3.51
CA VAL A 206 6.06 -17.14 -4.86
C VAL A 206 7.50 -17.63 -5.05
N ASP A 207 7.66 -18.90 -5.44
CA ASP A 207 8.94 -19.55 -5.72
C ASP A 207 9.31 -19.50 -7.22
N ALA A 208 10.38 -20.20 -7.61
CA ALA A 208 10.81 -20.28 -9.01
C ALA A 208 9.77 -20.94 -9.93
N ARG A 209 9.00 -21.91 -9.42
CA ARG A 209 7.94 -22.58 -10.19
C ARG A 209 6.80 -21.63 -10.50
N ILE A 210 6.34 -20.87 -9.50
CA ILE A 210 5.30 -19.84 -9.69
C ILE A 210 5.78 -18.74 -10.63
N ARG A 211 7.05 -18.30 -10.50
CA ARG A 211 7.63 -17.31 -11.42
C ARG A 211 7.66 -17.79 -12.87
N ALA A 212 8.05 -19.04 -13.11
CA ALA A 212 8.08 -19.61 -14.45
C ALA A 212 6.71 -19.62 -15.15
N MET A 213 5.59 -19.64 -14.41
CA MET A 213 4.25 -19.53 -14.98
C MET A 213 3.98 -18.16 -15.63
N ALA A 214 4.69 -17.11 -15.20
CA ALA A 214 4.59 -15.76 -15.78
C ALA A 214 5.45 -15.57 -17.04
N ASP A 215 6.45 -16.42 -17.25
CA ASP A 215 7.48 -16.29 -18.28
C ASP A 215 7.06 -16.85 -19.65
N GLY A 216 5.85 -17.40 -19.76
CA GLY A 216 5.29 -18.04 -20.97
C GLY A 216 4.90 -17.10 -22.12
N GLY A 217 5.70 -16.07 -22.42
CA GLY A 217 5.57 -15.24 -23.61
C GLY A 217 4.29 -14.40 -23.66
N SER A 218 4.25 -13.28 -22.95
CA SER A 218 3.18 -12.29 -23.10
C SER A 218 3.28 -11.60 -24.47
N ALA A 219 2.41 -11.99 -25.41
CA ALA A 219 2.34 -11.47 -26.78
C ALA A 219 1.76 -10.03 -26.91
N SER A 220 1.80 -9.21 -25.85
CA SER A 220 1.33 -7.82 -25.92
C SER A 220 2.40 -6.86 -25.43
N GLY A 221 3.30 -6.48 -26.34
CA GLY A 221 4.36 -5.50 -26.14
C GLY A 221 3.90 -4.05 -25.87
N MET A 222 2.77 -3.83 -25.19
CA MET A 222 2.27 -2.50 -24.82
C MET A 222 1.69 -2.37 -23.40
N GLY A 223 1.78 -3.39 -22.54
CA GLY A 223 1.37 -3.30 -21.14
C GLY A 223 2.57 -3.21 -20.19
N SER A 224 2.79 -2.07 -19.53
CA SER A 224 3.91 -1.85 -18.59
C SER A 224 3.84 -2.65 -17.27
N GLY A 225 2.97 -3.66 -17.14
CA GLY A 225 2.77 -4.44 -15.91
C GLY A 225 2.03 -5.76 -16.15
N GLY A 226 2.73 -6.75 -16.72
CA GLY A 226 2.21 -8.10 -16.99
C GLY A 226 2.02 -8.97 -15.74
N MET A 227 2.09 -10.30 -15.91
CA MET A 227 2.01 -11.23 -14.77
C MET A 227 3.22 -11.12 -13.83
N ILE A 228 4.41 -10.83 -14.38
CA ILE A 228 5.65 -10.68 -13.59
C ILE A 228 5.52 -9.61 -12.49
N SER A 229 5.00 -8.43 -12.84
CA SER A 229 4.84 -7.34 -11.86
C SER A 229 3.77 -7.67 -10.80
N LYS A 230 2.72 -8.42 -11.16
CA LYS A 230 1.72 -8.95 -10.20
C LYS A 230 2.32 -9.98 -9.24
N LEU A 231 3.20 -10.85 -9.72
CA LEU A 231 3.93 -11.80 -8.86
C LEU A 231 4.91 -11.08 -7.92
N GLU A 232 5.53 -10.00 -8.37
CA GLU A 232 6.39 -9.18 -7.52
C GLU A 232 5.58 -8.43 -6.46
N ALA A 233 4.42 -7.87 -6.82
CA ALA A 233 3.47 -7.30 -5.87
C ALA A 233 3.00 -8.34 -4.85
N ALA A 234 2.68 -9.57 -5.29
CA ALA A 234 2.32 -10.68 -4.41
C ALA A 234 3.46 -10.99 -3.42
N ARG A 235 4.71 -11.03 -3.88
CA ARG A 235 5.88 -11.25 -3.02
C ARG A 235 6.04 -10.16 -1.97
N ILE A 236 5.85 -8.89 -2.33
CA ILE A 236 5.89 -7.74 -1.41
C ILE A 236 4.78 -7.88 -0.35
N ALA A 237 3.53 -8.14 -0.78
CA ALA A 237 2.39 -8.31 0.10
C ALA A 237 2.63 -9.47 1.09
N GLN A 238 3.04 -10.64 0.59
CA GLN A 238 3.36 -11.81 1.41
C GLN A 238 4.46 -11.53 2.44
N GLY A 239 5.49 -10.77 2.06
CA GLY A 239 6.55 -10.33 2.96
C GLY A 239 6.05 -9.42 4.09
N SER A 240 5.04 -8.60 3.84
CA SER A 240 4.39 -7.77 4.87
C SER A 240 3.37 -8.53 5.73
N GLY A 241 3.03 -9.77 5.35
CA GLY A 241 1.99 -10.58 5.98
C GLY A 241 0.58 -10.34 5.44
N ALA A 242 0.43 -9.51 4.40
CA ALA A 242 -0.85 -9.26 3.74
C ALA A 242 -1.18 -10.35 2.71
N HIS A 243 -2.45 -10.70 2.60
CA HIS A 243 -2.97 -11.47 1.47
C HIS A 243 -3.00 -10.60 0.21
N LEU A 244 -2.80 -11.20 -0.96
CA LEU A 244 -3.01 -10.52 -2.24
C LEU A 244 -3.88 -11.37 -3.15
N ALA A 245 -4.90 -10.81 -3.78
CA ALA A 245 -5.69 -11.50 -4.79
C ALA A 245 -5.54 -10.85 -6.16
N ILE A 246 -5.40 -11.65 -7.21
CA ILE A 246 -5.57 -11.21 -8.61
C ILE A 246 -6.97 -11.64 -9.03
N VAL A 247 -7.78 -10.66 -9.43
CA VAL A 247 -9.20 -10.83 -9.70
C VAL A 247 -9.55 -10.11 -10.99
N SER A 248 -10.49 -10.67 -11.77
CA SER A 248 -10.99 -9.97 -12.96
C SER A 248 -11.77 -8.72 -12.58
N GLY A 249 -11.36 -7.59 -13.12
CA GLY A 249 -12.10 -6.33 -13.05
C GLY A 249 -12.90 -6.03 -14.32
N ARG A 250 -13.04 -6.97 -15.27
CA ARG A 250 -13.82 -6.73 -16.52
C ARG A 250 -15.32 -6.72 -16.30
N VAL A 251 -15.76 -7.34 -15.22
CA VAL A 251 -17.17 -7.43 -14.81
C VAL A 251 -17.59 -6.20 -14.03
N ASP A 252 -18.89 -5.95 -14.00
CA ASP A 252 -19.51 -5.05 -13.04
C ASP A 252 -19.46 -5.67 -11.64
N HIS A 253 -19.42 -4.82 -10.61
CA HIS A 253 -19.32 -5.24 -9.21
C HIS A 253 -18.21 -6.28 -8.94
N PRO A 254 -16.95 -6.01 -9.34
CA PRO A 254 -15.89 -7.02 -9.30
C PRO A 254 -15.53 -7.46 -7.87
N LEU A 255 -15.67 -6.58 -6.86
CA LEU A 255 -15.34 -6.94 -5.47
C LEU A 255 -16.46 -7.75 -4.83
N ALA A 256 -17.72 -7.48 -5.17
CA ALA A 256 -18.86 -8.29 -4.74
C ALA A 256 -18.83 -9.67 -5.43
N ARG A 257 -18.62 -9.70 -6.74
CA ARG A 257 -18.49 -10.97 -7.49
C ARG A 257 -17.36 -11.84 -6.95
N PHE A 258 -16.22 -11.25 -6.59
CA PHE A 258 -15.12 -11.99 -5.97
C PHE A 258 -15.51 -12.53 -4.59
N ALA A 259 -16.23 -11.74 -3.78
CA ALA A 259 -16.71 -12.18 -2.48
C ALA A 259 -17.66 -13.40 -2.59
N GLU A 260 -18.53 -13.41 -3.59
CA GLU A 260 -19.50 -14.48 -3.84
C GLU A 260 -18.85 -15.74 -4.44
N THR A 261 -18.00 -15.56 -5.46
CA THR A 261 -17.52 -16.67 -6.28
C THR A 261 -16.16 -17.21 -5.86
N GLY A 262 -15.35 -16.41 -5.17
CA GLY A 262 -13.94 -16.72 -4.90
C GLY A 262 -13.09 -16.90 -6.16
N ARG A 263 -13.60 -16.53 -7.36
CA ARG A 263 -12.88 -16.75 -8.63
C ARG A 263 -11.75 -15.74 -8.75
N GLY A 264 -10.52 -16.24 -8.62
CA GLY A 264 -9.29 -15.47 -8.72
C GLY A 264 -8.09 -16.35 -8.36
N THR A 265 -6.93 -15.71 -8.21
CA THR A 265 -5.77 -16.33 -7.55
C THR A 265 -5.50 -15.61 -6.23
N LEU A 266 -5.54 -16.34 -5.12
CA LEU A 266 -5.18 -15.83 -3.80
C LEU A 266 -3.73 -16.18 -3.45
N PHE A 267 -2.92 -15.17 -3.22
CA PHE A 267 -1.60 -15.28 -2.62
C PHE A 267 -1.75 -15.10 -1.11
N TRP A 268 -1.56 -16.19 -0.37
CA TRP A 268 -1.68 -16.17 1.08
C TRP A 268 -0.55 -15.34 1.68
N GLY A 269 -0.87 -14.34 2.51
CA GLY A 269 0.10 -13.67 3.35
C GLY A 269 0.92 -14.72 4.11
N GLY A 270 2.24 -14.58 4.09
CA GLY A 270 3.09 -15.51 4.84
C GLY A 270 2.75 -15.47 6.33
N VAL A 271 3.29 -16.41 7.12
CA VAL A 271 3.20 -16.42 8.61
C VAL A 271 4.02 -15.26 9.24
N GLY A 272 3.90 -14.08 8.66
CA GLY A 272 4.97 -13.14 8.39
C GLY A 272 4.97 -11.92 9.29
N ARG A 273 4.76 -12.09 10.60
CA ARG A 273 5.39 -11.17 11.57
C ARG A 273 6.89 -11.02 11.24
N LYS A 274 7.52 -12.04 10.62
CA LYS A 274 8.94 -12.07 10.23
C LYS A 274 9.39 -11.05 9.16
N GLY A 275 8.58 -10.67 8.16
CA GLY A 275 9.07 -9.80 7.07
C GLY A 275 9.03 -8.31 7.40
N ARG A 276 7.99 -7.85 8.10
CA ARG A 276 8.00 -6.52 8.76
C ARG A 276 9.07 -6.45 9.85
N LYS A 277 9.21 -7.52 10.66
CA LYS A 277 10.36 -7.66 11.58
C LYS A 277 11.70 -7.63 10.83
N ALA A 278 11.84 -8.25 9.66
CA ALA A 278 13.09 -8.24 8.91
C ALA A 278 13.37 -6.92 8.19
N TRP A 279 12.35 -6.13 7.82
CA TRP A 279 12.53 -4.78 7.28
C TRP A 279 12.91 -3.79 8.38
N LEU A 280 12.27 -3.89 9.55
CA LEU A 280 12.57 -3.08 10.73
C LEU A 280 13.87 -3.51 11.45
N ALA A 281 14.16 -4.81 11.51
CA ALA A 281 15.32 -5.41 12.18
C ALA A 281 16.43 -5.86 11.23
N GLY A 282 16.33 -5.54 9.94
CA GLY A 282 17.26 -6.01 8.90
C GLY A 282 18.66 -5.49 9.14
N ARG A 283 19.52 -6.33 9.75
CA ARG A 283 21.00 -6.30 9.83
C ARG A 283 21.68 -4.93 10.05
N LEU A 284 20.97 -3.92 10.52
CA LEU A 284 21.49 -2.58 10.74
C LEU A 284 21.71 -2.37 12.23
N THR A 285 22.92 -1.92 12.54
CA THR A 285 23.32 -1.46 13.86
C THR A 285 22.36 -0.35 14.29
N ALA A 286 21.71 -0.54 15.43
CA ALA A 286 20.90 0.52 16.03
C ALA A 286 21.76 1.78 16.18
N ARG A 287 21.25 2.92 15.73
CA ARG A 287 21.97 4.22 15.76
C ARG A 287 21.87 4.90 17.13
N GLY A 288 20.93 4.46 17.95
CA GLY A 288 20.73 4.95 19.31
C GLY A 288 19.73 4.11 20.08
N ARG A 289 19.36 4.61 21.26
CA ARG A 289 18.51 3.93 22.21
C ARG A 289 17.59 4.92 22.93
N ILE A 290 16.36 4.51 23.19
CA ILE A 290 15.45 5.19 24.11
C ILE A 290 15.20 4.29 25.31
N ILE A 291 15.47 4.80 26.50
CA ILE A 291 15.20 4.13 27.77
C ILE A 291 13.82 4.55 28.25
N VAL A 292 13.03 3.61 28.74
CA VAL A 292 11.63 3.82 29.09
C VAL A 292 11.34 3.41 30.53
N ASP A 293 10.29 3.99 31.11
CA ASP A 293 9.80 3.59 32.42
C ASP A 293 9.00 2.26 32.36
N ALA A 294 8.64 1.74 33.54
CA ALA A 294 7.87 0.49 33.64
C ALA A 294 6.47 0.57 33.00
N GLY A 295 5.85 1.76 33.00
CA GLY A 295 4.54 2.00 32.39
C GLY A 295 4.60 1.92 30.87
N ALA A 296 5.59 2.56 30.27
CA ALA A 296 5.88 2.45 28.84
C ALA A 296 6.30 1.03 28.47
N ALA A 297 7.17 0.37 29.25
CA ALA A 297 7.54 -1.03 29.01
C ALA A 297 6.30 -1.95 28.98
N LYS A 298 5.34 -1.76 29.89
CA LYS A 298 4.06 -2.47 29.88
C LYS A 298 3.22 -2.12 28.64
N ALA A 299 3.07 -0.83 28.33
CA ALA A 299 2.30 -0.38 27.17
C ALA A 299 2.85 -0.95 25.85
N LEU A 300 4.17 -1.05 25.72
CA LEU A 300 4.82 -1.67 24.57
C LEU A 300 4.48 -3.15 24.44
N ARG A 301 4.51 -3.91 25.55
CA ARG A 301 4.09 -5.33 25.57
C ARG A 301 2.62 -5.49 25.19
N ASP A 302 1.77 -4.52 25.53
CA ASP A 302 0.36 -4.46 25.12
C ASP A 302 0.16 -4.02 23.65
N GLY A 303 1.25 -3.82 22.89
CA GLY A 303 1.20 -3.45 21.46
C GLY A 303 0.92 -1.97 21.20
N ARG A 304 1.18 -1.09 22.19
CA ARG A 304 1.01 0.37 22.04
C ARG A 304 2.31 1.02 21.53
N SER A 305 2.17 2.24 21.02
CA SER A 305 3.31 3.08 20.58
C SER A 305 4.14 3.56 21.78
N LEU A 306 5.41 3.87 21.56
CA LEU A 306 6.24 4.57 22.54
C LEU A 306 5.90 6.05 22.52
N LEU A 307 5.34 6.57 23.60
CA LEU A 307 5.06 7.99 23.80
C LEU A 307 6.18 8.66 24.59
N ALA A 308 6.41 9.95 24.35
CA ALA A 308 7.49 10.69 25.01
C ALA A 308 7.32 10.76 26.54
N ALA A 309 6.08 10.78 27.03
CA ALA A 309 5.76 10.81 28.45
C ALA A 309 6.34 9.62 29.24
N GLY A 310 6.52 8.45 28.60
CA GLY A 310 7.09 7.26 29.24
C GLY A 310 8.53 6.97 28.85
N ALA A 311 9.16 7.86 28.06
CA ALA A 311 10.60 7.82 27.81
C ALA A 311 11.32 8.57 28.94
N THR A 312 12.43 8.02 29.42
CA THR A 312 13.22 8.58 30.54
C THR A 312 14.58 9.09 30.09
N ARG A 313 15.17 8.52 29.04
CA ARG A 313 16.45 8.96 28.48
C ARG A 313 16.57 8.60 27.00
N VAL A 314 17.30 9.42 26.26
CA VAL A 314 17.68 9.21 24.86
C VAL A 314 19.21 9.09 24.79
N GLU A 315 19.70 8.12 24.04
CA GLU A 315 21.13 7.85 23.86
C GLU A 315 21.50 7.65 22.39
N GLY A 316 22.74 8.03 22.05
CA GLY A 316 23.27 7.91 20.70
C GLY A 316 22.89 9.08 19.79
N LEU A 317 23.32 9.00 18.54
CA LEU A 317 23.05 9.98 17.50
C LEU A 317 22.27 9.29 16.40
N PHE A 318 21.01 9.68 16.26
CA PHE A 318 20.11 9.17 15.26
C PHE A 318 19.25 10.28 14.70
N ALA A 319 18.84 10.09 13.47
CA ALA A 319 17.83 10.90 12.82
C ALA A 319 16.52 10.10 12.73
N ARG A 320 15.44 10.81 12.41
CA ARG A 320 14.16 10.22 12.07
C ARG A 320 14.34 9.16 10.99
N GLY A 321 13.62 8.05 11.14
CA GLY A 321 13.70 6.89 10.26
C GLY A 321 14.89 5.96 10.52
N ASP A 322 15.83 6.33 11.42
CA ASP A 322 16.85 5.40 11.87
C ASP A 322 16.25 4.35 12.82
N VAL A 323 16.87 3.17 12.82
CA VAL A 323 16.53 2.10 13.77
C VAL A 323 17.16 2.42 15.12
N ILE A 324 16.33 2.44 16.15
CA ILE A 324 16.74 2.63 17.54
C ILE A 324 16.30 1.45 18.40
N GLU A 325 17.08 1.19 19.46
CA GLU A 325 16.71 0.25 20.52
C GLU A 325 15.78 0.91 21.53
N ILE A 326 14.90 0.10 22.13
CA ILE A 326 14.06 0.50 23.24
C ILE A 326 14.40 -0.42 24.41
N SER A 327 14.85 0.14 25.53
CA SER A 327 15.25 -0.63 26.71
C SER A 327 14.54 -0.15 27.98
N ASP A 328 14.48 -1.02 28.99
CA ASP A 328 14.16 -0.58 30.35
C ASP A 328 15.39 0.07 31.03
N ALA A 329 15.21 0.45 32.30
CA ALA A 329 16.23 1.10 33.12
C ALA A 329 17.41 0.17 33.44
N GLU A 330 17.19 -1.14 33.44
CA GLU A 330 18.18 -2.18 33.66
C GLU A 330 18.99 -2.50 32.39
N GLY A 331 18.62 -1.89 31.25
CA GLY A 331 19.31 -2.04 29.97
C GLY A 331 18.87 -3.25 29.17
N LEU A 332 17.81 -3.95 29.59
CA LEU A 332 17.22 -5.04 28.81
C LEU A 332 16.52 -4.46 27.58
N ILE A 333 16.91 -4.94 26.40
CA ILE A 333 16.28 -4.52 25.14
C ILE A 333 14.89 -5.13 25.04
N LEU A 334 13.88 -4.28 25.12
CA LEU A 334 12.48 -4.64 24.98
C LEU A 334 12.07 -4.75 23.52
N GLY A 335 12.68 -3.93 22.66
CA GLY A 335 12.31 -3.85 21.25
C GLY A 335 13.23 -2.96 20.42
N ARG A 336 12.92 -2.90 19.13
CA ARG A 336 13.54 -2.00 18.15
C ARG A 336 12.46 -1.36 17.30
N GLY A 337 12.70 -0.13 16.85
CA GLY A 337 11.77 0.53 15.95
C GLY A 337 12.38 1.73 15.24
N LEU A 338 11.58 2.35 14.36
CA LEU A 338 11.99 3.56 13.64
C LEU A 338 11.71 4.79 14.50
N ALA A 339 12.73 5.63 14.67
CA ALA A 339 12.58 6.89 15.38
C ALA A 339 11.67 7.85 14.59
N GLU A 340 10.69 8.47 15.25
CA GLU A 340 9.85 9.52 14.68
C GLU A 340 10.46 10.93 14.83
N TYR A 341 11.52 11.06 15.63
CA TYR A 341 12.25 12.29 15.87
C TYR A 341 13.76 12.06 15.72
N ASP A 342 14.49 13.12 15.41
CA ASP A 342 15.93 13.14 15.55
C ASP A 342 16.30 13.13 17.05
N ALA A 343 17.50 12.67 17.40
CA ALA A 343 17.93 12.53 18.79
C ALA A 343 17.83 13.83 19.60
N ALA A 344 18.14 14.98 18.98
CA ALA A 344 18.06 16.28 19.61
C ALA A 344 16.61 16.66 20.00
N ASP A 345 15.66 16.45 19.10
CA ASP A 345 14.25 16.74 19.37
C ASP A 345 13.63 15.72 20.32
N ALA A 346 13.99 14.44 20.16
CA ALA A 346 13.62 13.39 21.10
C ALA A 346 14.04 13.77 22.54
N ALA A 347 15.28 14.22 22.74
CA ALA A 347 15.80 14.62 24.05
C ALA A 347 15.03 15.79 24.67
N LYS A 348 14.51 16.74 23.87
CA LYS A 348 13.71 17.88 24.38
C LYS A 348 12.37 17.42 24.98
N ILE A 349 11.76 16.38 24.41
CA ILE A 349 10.40 15.95 24.76
C ILE A 349 10.32 14.72 25.65
N VAL A 350 11.45 14.09 25.99
CA VAL A 350 11.53 12.97 26.96
C VAL A 350 10.82 13.35 28.27
N GLY A 351 9.94 12.47 28.73
CA GLY A 351 9.13 12.66 29.94
C GLY A 351 7.99 13.68 29.80
N ARG A 352 7.76 14.24 28.60
CA ARG A 352 6.76 15.31 28.38
C ARG A 352 5.46 14.77 27.81
N ARG A 353 4.35 15.30 28.33
CA ARG A 353 3.00 15.09 27.81
C ARG A 353 2.83 15.85 26.48
N ASN A 354 1.93 15.37 25.62
CA ASN A 354 1.76 15.85 24.24
C ASN A 354 1.49 17.37 24.15
N ASP A 355 0.67 17.89 25.08
CA ASP A 355 0.34 19.31 25.21
C ASP A 355 1.55 20.23 25.41
N ALA A 356 2.63 19.75 26.03
CA ALA A 356 3.85 20.53 26.25
C ALA A 356 4.89 20.38 25.11
N GLN A 357 4.68 19.48 24.15
CA GLN A 357 5.72 19.16 23.17
C GLN A 357 5.88 20.23 22.08
N ALA A 358 4.77 20.84 21.65
CA ALA A 358 4.79 21.82 20.57
C ALA A 358 5.72 23.01 20.89
N ASP A 359 5.62 23.54 22.11
CA ASP A 359 6.42 24.67 22.57
C ASP A 359 7.92 24.32 22.68
N LEU A 360 8.23 23.08 23.09
CA LEU A 360 9.61 22.60 23.22
C LEU A 360 10.26 22.33 21.86
N LEU A 361 9.47 21.89 20.87
CA LEU A 361 9.93 21.56 19.54
C LEU A 361 9.98 22.80 18.61
N GLY A 362 9.09 23.77 18.84
CA GLY A 362 8.84 24.87 17.90
C GLY A 362 7.98 24.48 16.69
N TYR A 363 7.38 23.28 16.72
CA TYR A 363 6.50 22.76 15.67
C TYR A 363 5.52 21.72 16.23
N ALA A 364 4.49 21.37 15.46
CA ALA A 364 3.47 20.43 15.90
C ALA A 364 4.05 19.02 16.18
N PRO A 365 3.82 18.43 17.36
CA PRO A 365 4.38 17.14 17.72
C PRO A 365 3.75 16.01 16.90
N ARG A 366 4.54 14.96 16.68
CA ARG A 366 4.08 13.67 16.13
C ARG A 366 3.38 12.85 17.19
N SER A 367 2.58 11.88 16.75
CA SER A 367 1.74 11.05 17.62
C SER A 367 2.52 10.14 18.58
N ALA A 368 3.78 9.82 18.29
CA ALA A 368 4.63 8.93 19.08
C ALA A 368 6.12 9.21 18.84
N MET A 369 6.99 8.76 19.76
CA MET A 369 8.44 8.68 19.52
C MET A 369 8.83 7.49 18.65
N VAL A 370 8.11 6.36 18.82
CA VAL A 370 8.15 5.19 17.95
C VAL A 370 6.73 4.68 17.82
N HIS A 371 6.19 4.67 16.60
CA HIS A 371 4.84 4.17 16.38
C HIS A 371 4.80 2.64 16.52
N ARG A 372 3.70 2.08 17.08
CA ARG A 372 3.54 0.62 17.26
C ARG A 372 3.71 -0.17 15.97
N ASP A 373 3.32 0.44 14.86
CA ASP A 373 3.42 -0.14 13.52
C ASP A 373 4.87 -0.19 13.00
N HIS A 374 5.76 0.62 13.58
CA HIS A 374 7.17 0.67 13.24
C HIS A 374 8.04 0.12 14.37
N LEU A 375 7.43 -0.70 15.24
CA LEU A 375 8.05 -1.27 16.43
C LEU A 375 7.97 -2.79 16.41
N VAL A 376 9.04 -3.41 16.88
CA VAL A 376 9.19 -4.85 17.02
C VAL A 376 9.70 -5.14 18.42
N LEU A 377 8.95 -5.91 19.19
CA LEU A 377 9.45 -6.47 20.44
C LEU A 377 10.40 -7.64 20.18
N VAL A 378 11.42 -7.74 21.03
CA VAL A 378 12.39 -8.85 21.07
C VAL A 378 11.70 -10.13 21.50
#